data_AF-A0AAD6ZSW3-F1
#
_entry.id   AF-A0AAD6ZSW3-F1
#
_cell.length_a   1.000
_cell.length_b   1.000
_cell.length_c   1.000
_cell.angle_alpha   90.00
_cell.angle_beta   90.00
_cell.angle_gamma   90.00
#
_symmetry.space_group_name_H-M   'P 1'
#
loop_
_entity.id
_entity.type
_entity.pdbx_description
1 polymer ?
#
loop_
_entity_poly.entity_id
_entity_poly.type
_entity_poly.pdbx_seq_one_letter_code
_entity_poly.pdbx_strand_id
1 'polypeptide(L)'
;MGYSLWLMPSEGQRSALARLMEYRPSSYLKNPRSYSSKSFPHFEPHISLANFSLPHPPSLYTLLPSTLEPATAKFKSLHVGDKFLSSLSVTVEKTNGMMKLHDAVGAHLKRQNIEARSGRFPHMSLFYLDEATPGERQLLTERLRKRGLVTNTRDGILLHSAIDGAPVSLPGFDGQEIWLVDCTGQVAEWKVLDKRQLPPPGLRHYDQAPAQTAESGSGKWWRFRKD
;
A
#
# COMPACT_ATOMS: atom_id res chain seq x y z
N MET A 1 -11.09 -10.32 -11.07
CA MET A 1 -10.45 -8.98 -11.16
C MET A 1 -9.39 -9.05 -12.26
N GLY A 2 -8.86 -7.91 -12.71
CA GLY A 2 -7.73 -7.84 -13.64
C GLY A 2 -6.43 -7.64 -12.85
N TYR A 3 -5.76 -6.53 -13.12
CA TYR A 3 -4.52 -6.13 -12.45
C TYR A 3 -4.77 -5.06 -11.38
N SER A 4 -3.85 -4.97 -10.43
CA SER A 4 -3.89 -3.98 -9.36
C SER A 4 -2.51 -3.38 -9.10
N LEU A 5 -2.47 -2.09 -8.79
CA LEU A 5 -1.29 -1.39 -8.28
C LEU A 5 -1.43 -1.24 -6.77
N TRP A 6 -0.48 -1.80 -6.03
CA TRP A 6 -0.50 -1.85 -4.58
C TRP A 6 0.59 -0.98 -4.00
N LEU A 7 0.23 -0.05 -3.12
CA LEU A 7 1.18 0.62 -2.25
C LEU A 7 1.52 -0.31 -1.08
N MET A 8 2.81 -0.60 -0.92
CA MET A 8 3.31 -1.57 0.04
C MET A 8 3.98 -0.89 1.24
N PRO A 9 3.78 -1.42 2.46
CA PRO A 9 4.58 -1.05 3.62
C PRO A 9 6.08 -1.33 3.42
N SER A 10 6.93 -0.64 4.18
CA SER A 10 8.33 -1.02 4.36
C SER A 10 8.46 -2.47 4.83
N GLU A 11 9.59 -3.13 4.57
CA GLU A 11 9.77 -4.57 4.84
C GLU A 11 9.42 -4.96 6.30
N GLY A 12 9.94 -4.23 7.29
CA GLY A 12 9.64 -4.52 8.70
C GLY A 12 8.16 -4.32 9.07
N GLN A 13 7.53 -3.28 8.54
CA GLN A 13 6.10 -3.02 8.76
C GLN A 13 5.24 -4.07 8.03
N ARG A 14 5.62 -4.48 6.82
CA ARG A 14 4.97 -5.54 6.04
C ARG A 14 5.00 -6.86 6.79
N SER A 15 6.15 -7.27 7.31
CA SER A 15 6.28 -8.48 8.13
C SER A 15 5.43 -8.43 9.40
N ALA A 16 5.40 -7.29 10.11
CA ALA A 16 4.55 -7.11 11.28
C ALA A 16 3.05 -7.24 10.92
N LEU A 17 2.60 -6.59 9.85
CA LEU A 17 1.21 -6.62 9.42
C LEU A 17 0.81 -8.01 8.92
N ALA A 18 1.68 -8.70 8.17
CA ALA A 18 1.45 -10.06 7.71
C ALA A 18 1.22 -11.02 8.88
N ARG A 19 2.06 -10.95 9.93
CA ARG A 19 1.87 -11.76 11.15
C ARG A 19 0.53 -11.48 11.86
N LEU A 20 0.08 -10.23 11.88
CA LEU A 20 -1.26 -9.91 12.39
C LEU A 20 -2.34 -10.54 11.50
N MET A 21 -2.20 -10.47 10.17
CA MET A 21 -3.15 -11.01 9.19
C MET A 21 -3.18 -12.55 9.17
N GLU A 22 -2.19 -13.22 9.74
CA GLU A 22 -2.17 -14.66 10.00
C GLU A 22 -3.00 -15.08 11.22
N TYR A 23 -3.48 -14.13 12.02
CA TYR A 23 -4.30 -14.42 13.19
C TYR A 23 -5.55 -15.25 12.82
N ARG A 24 -5.72 -16.41 13.45
CA ARG A 24 -6.94 -17.22 13.37
C ARG A 24 -7.54 -17.41 14.75
N PRO A 25 -8.83 -17.11 14.96
CA PRO A 25 -9.48 -17.42 16.22
C PRO A 25 -9.49 -18.92 16.49
N SER A 26 -9.33 -19.33 17.76
CA SER A 26 -9.29 -20.74 18.14
C SER A 26 -10.54 -21.54 17.76
N SER A 27 -11.70 -20.90 17.59
CA SER A 27 -12.91 -21.58 17.14
C SER A 27 -12.78 -22.14 15.72
N TYR A 28 -12.02 -21.46 14.84
CA TYR A 28 -11.75 -21.98 13.49
C TYR A 28 -10.89 -23.23 13.53
N LEU A 29 -9.95 -23.29 14.46
CA LEU A 29 -9.08 -24.44 14.65
C LEU A 29 -9.83 -25.63 15.27
N LYS A 30 -10.75 -25.35 16.20
CA LYS A 30 -11.50 -26.39 16.93
C LYS A 30 -12.68 -26.95 16.14
N ASN A 31 -13.26 -26.18 15.23
CA ASN A 31 -14.40 -26.61 14.43
C ASN A 31 -14.29 -26.15 12.96
N PRO A 32 -13.37 -26.75 12.18
CA PRO A 32 -13.09 -26.31 10.81
C PRO A 32 -14.27 -26.53 9.86
N ARG A 33 -15.21 -27.42 10.18
CA ARG A 33 -16.40 -27.69 9.35
C ARG A 33 -17.45 -26.58 9.41
N SER A 34 -17.40 -25.72 10.43
CA SER A 34 -18.34 -24.60 10.59
C SER A 34 -17.92 -23.32 9.88
N TYR A 35 -16.73 -23.30 9.26
CA TYR A 35 -16.19 -22.12 8.58
C TYR A 35 -15.81 -22.46 7.14
N SER A 36 -15.92 -21.47 6.25
CA SER A 36 -15.54 -21.65 4.85
C SER A 36 -14.02 -21.83 4.73
N SER A 37 -13.59 -22.80 3.93
CA SER A 37 -12.18 -22.96 3.54
C SER A 37 -11.67 -21.82 2.67
N LYS A 38 -12.57 -20.98 2.15
CA LYS A 38 -12.24 -19.76 1.40
C LYS A 38 -12.00 -18.56 2.31
N SER A 39 -12.37 -18.64 3.59
CA SER A 39 -12.02 -17.60 4.57
C SER A 39 -10.52 -17.61 4.81
N PHE A 40 -10.00 -16.42 5.09
CA PHE A 40 -8.60 -16.21 5.42
C PHE A 40 -7.57 -16.65 4.36
N PRO A 41 -7.77 -16.33 3.06
CA PRO A 41 -6.72 -16.52 2.08
C PRO A 41 -5.50 -15.68 2.50
N HIS A 42 -4.31 -16.17 2.18
CA HIS A 42 -3.08 -15.39 2.35
C HIS A 42 -3.02 -14.31 1.26
N PHE A 43 -2.65 -13.09 1.66
CA PHE A 43 -2.31 -11.99 0.77
C PHE A 43 -1.45 -10.99 1.54
N GLU A 44 -0.68 -10.19 0.79
CA GLU A 44 0.24 -9.20 1.37
C GLU A 44 -0.53 -7.97 1.90
N PRO A 45 -0.10 -7.34 3.00
CA PRO A 45 -0.69 -6.08 3.46
C PRO A 45 -0.41 -4.95 2.45
N HIS A 46 -1.47 -4.33 1.93
CA HIS A 46 -1.35 -3.29 0.91
C HIS A 46 -2.52 -2.30 0.90
N ILE A 47 -2.30 -1.12 0.31
CA ILE A 47 -3.38 -0.21 -0.12
C ILE A 47 -3.47 -0.26 -1.65
N SER A 48 -4.62 -0.63 -2.20
CA SER A 48 -4.81 -0.62 -3.66
C SER A 48 -4.94 0.82 -4.17
N LEU A 49 -3.95 1.28 -4.96
CA LEU A 49 -3.96 2.59 -5.62
C LEU A 49 -4.89 2.60 -6.83
N ALA A 50 -4.89 1.51 -7.59
CA ALA A 50 -5.68 1.37 -8.81
C ALA A 50 -5.95 -0.10 -9.12
N ASN A 51 -7.14 -0.41 -9.61
CA ASN A 51 -7.49 -1.70 -10.18
C ASN A 51 -8.00 -1.46 -11.60
N PHE A 52 -7.57 -2.27 -12.56
CA PHE A 52 -7.92 -2.12 -13.97
C PHE A 52 -7.85 -3.46 -14.69
N SER A 53 -8.37 -3.52 -15.90
CA SER A 53 -8.37 -4.74 -16.72
C SER A 53 -7.71 -4.44 -18.05
N LEU A 54 -6.75 -5.28 -18.44
CA LEU A 54 -6.08 -5.24 -19.74
C LEU A 54 -6.03 -6.66 -20.32
N PRO A 55 -6.00 -6.82 -21.65
CA PRO A 55 -5.96 -8.14 -22.28
C PRO A 55 -4.64 -8.88 -22.03
N HIS A 56 -3.55 -8.15 -21.77
CA HIS A 56 -2.22 -8.71 -21.54
C HIS A 56 -1.58 -8.07 -20.29
N PRO A 57 -0.63 -8.75 -19.64
CA PRO A 57 0.12 -8.20 -18.52
C PRO A 57 0.84 -6.90 -18.93
N PRO A 58 0.57 -5.77 -18.26
CA PRO A 58 1.27 -4.52 -18.53
C PRO A 58 2.66 -4.51 -17.88
N SER A 59 3.52 -3.59 -18.31
CA SER A 59 4.76 -3.27 -17.60
C SER A 59 4.50 -2.22 -16.52
N LEU A 60 5.02 -2.41 -15.31
CA LEU A 60 4.89 -1.42 -14.23
C LEU A 60 5.55 -0.09 -14.60
N TYR A 61 6.60 -0.10 -15.40
CA TYR A 61 7.29 1.10 -15.88
C TYR A 61 6.36 2.01 -16.67
N THR A 62 5.49 1.46 -17.52
CA THR A 62 4.56 2.28 -18.32
C THR A 62 3.38 2.76 -17.47
N LEU A 63 2.96 1.97 -16.48
CA LEU A 63 1.80 2.26 -15.63
C LEU A 63 2.01 3.37 -14.60
N LEU A 64 3.25 3.76 -14.32
CA LEU A 64 3.57 4.75 -13.30
C LEU A 64 4.28 5.97 -13.89
N PRO A 65 4.03 7.19 -13.36
CA PRO A 65 4.86 8.35 -13.64
C PRO A 65 6.33 8.09 -13.34
N SER A 66 7.24 8.75 -14.07
CA SER A 66 8.68 8.66 -13.81
C SER A 66 9.05 9.17 -12.41
N THR A 67 8.33 10.16 -11.89
CA THR A 67 8.51 10.72 -10.56
C THR A 67 7.27 10.47 -9.70
N LEU A 68 7.48 9.86 -8.53
CA LEU A 68 6.44 9.62 -7.54
C LEU A 68 7.02 9.90 -6.16
N GLU A 69 6.24 10.60 -5.34
CA GLU A 69 6.59 10.86 -3.95
C GLU A 69 6.08 9.70 -3.07
N PRO A 70 6.85 9.28 -2.06
CA PRO A 70 6.38 8.31 -1.07
C PRO A 70 5.22 8.89 -0.24
N ALA A 71 4.36 8.00 0.26
CA ALA A 71 3.23 8.38 1.10
C ALA A 71 3.20 7.55 2.38
N THR A 72 2.95 8.21 3.51
CA THR A 72 2.71 7.54 4.79
C THR A 72 1.20 7.32 4.99
N ALA A 73 0.83 6.08 5.26
CA ALA A 73 -0.51 5.69 5.68
C ALA A 73 -0.65 5.86 7.20
N LYS A 74 -1.78 6.43 7.64
CA LYS A 74 -2.16 6.49 9.06
C LYS A 74 -3.49 5.78 9.27
N PHE A 75 -3.54 4.83 10.19
CA PHE A 75 -4.72 4.01 10.46
C PHE A 75 -5.75 4.80 11.28
N LYS A 76 -6.93 5.00 10.68
CA LYS A 76 -8.02 5.82 11.25
C LYS A 76 -8.99 4.97 12.06
N SER A 77 -9.51 3.90 11.46
CA SER A 77 -10.54 3.07 12.07
C SER A 77 -10.59 1.69 11.45
N LEU A 78 -11.10 0.73 12.22
CA LEU A 78 -11.45 -0.60 11.72
C LEU A 78 -12.84 -0.54 11.10
N HIS A 79 -12.99 -1.11 9.90
CA HIS A 79 -14.23 -1.17 9.14
C HIS A 79 -14.60 -2.62 8.86
N VAL A 80 -15.83 -2.99 9.23
CA VAL A 80 -16.47 -4.27 8.93
C VAL A 80 -17.36 -4.06 7.72
N GLY A 81 -17.07 -4.74 6.62
CA GLY A 81 -17.92 -4.74 5.44
C GLY A 81 -18.71 -6.04 5.29
N ASP A 82 -19.47 -6.10 4.20
CA ASP A 82 -20.48 -7.13 3.91
C ASP A 82 -20.06 -8.10 2.78
N LYS A 83 -19.01 -7.76 2.03
CA LYS A 83 -18.49 -8.56 0.90
C LYS A 83 -17.17 -9.24 1.26
N PHE A 84 -16.87 -10.33 0.56
CA PHE A 84 -15.64 -11.11 0.74
C PHE A 84 -14.36 -10.23 0.72
N LEU A 85 -14.15 -9.47 -0.37
CA LEU A 85 -12.97 -8.61 -0.56
C LEU A 85 -13.01 -7.30 0.24
N SER A 86 -14.06 -7.06 1.03
CA SER A 86 -14.15 -5.88 1.90
C SER A 86 -14.61 -6.28 3.31
N SER A 87 -14.31 -7.51 3.74
CA SER A 87 -14.82 -8.12 4.96
C SER A 87 -14.32 -7.40 6.22
N LEU A 88 -13.02 -7.41 6.47
CA LEU A 88 -12.41 -6.59 7.52
C LEU A 88 -11.24 -5.78 6.97
N SER A 89 -11.30 -4.48 7.14
CA SER A 89 -10.30 -3.55 6.60
C SER A 89 -10.04 -2.39 7.56
N VAL A 90 -8.90 -1.75 7.42
CA VAL A 90 -8.56 -0.50 8.10
C VAL A 90 -8.80 0.66 7.14
N THR A 91 -9.62 1.61 7.57
CA THR A 91 -9.70 2.91 6.92
C THR A 91 -8.43 3.69 7.20
N VAL A 92 -7.83 4.24 6.14
CA VAL A 92 -6.62 5.05 6.25
C VAL A 92 -7.00 6.51 6.14
N GLU A 93 -6.28 7.38 6.85
CA GLU A 93 -6.48 8.82 6.76
C GLU A 93 -6.14 9.34 5.35
N LYS A 94 -6.98 10.24 4.83
CA LYS A 94 -6.77 10.93 3.55
C LYS A 94 -5.75 12.06 3.71
N THR A 95 -4.49 11.72 3.94
CA THR A 95 -3.41 12.70 4.01
C THR A 95 -3.12 13.29 2.63
N ASN A 96 -2.60 14.51 2.58
CA ASN A 96 -2.23 15.16 1.32
C ASN A 96 -1.25 14.31 0.50
N GLY A 97 -0.28 13.65 1.14
CA GLY A 97 0.68 12.77 0.45
C GLY A 97 0.00 11.56 -0.19
N MET A 98 -0.88 10.89 0.56
CA MET A 98 -1.63 9.72 0.06
C MET A 98 -2.52 10.08 -1.13
N MET A 99 -3.24 11.20 -1.05
CA MET A 99 -4.12 11.65 -2.13
C MET A 99 -3.32 12.09 -3.37
N LYS A 100 -2.21 12.83 -3.19
CA LYS A 100 -1.33 13.20 -4.30
C LYS A 100 -0.77 11.99 -5.05
N LEU A 101 -0.31 10.98 -4.33
CA LEU A 101 0.17 9.73 -4.93
C LEU A 101 -0.93 9.03 -5.74
N HIS A 102 -2.11 8.90 -5.13
CA HIS A 102 -3.28 8.29 -5.77
C HIS A 102 -3.72 9.03 -7.04
N ASP A 103 -3.83 10.35 -6.96
CA ASP A 103 -4.23 11.20 -8.08
C ASP A 103 -3.18 11.16 -9.21
N ALA A 104 -1.89 11.16 -8.88
CA ALA A 104 -0.81 11.06 -9.86
C ALA A 104 -0.85 9.74 -10.64
N VAL A 105 -1.05 8.62 -9.93
CA VAL A 105 -1.22 7.30 -10.56
C VAL A 105 -2.48 7.28 -11.42
N GLY A 106 -3.62 7.72 -10.88
CA GLY A 106 -4.90 7.74 -11.60
C GLY A 106 -4.86 8.60 -12.87
N ALA A 107 -4.29 9.80 -12.79
CA ALA A 107 -4.15 10.70 -13.93
C ALA A 107 -3.23 10.11 -15.01
N HIS A 108 -2.16 9.42 -14.61
CA HIS A 108 -1.24 8.79 -15.54
C HIS A 108 -1.83 7.59 -16.27
N LEU A 109 -2.59 6.75 -15.57
CA LEU A 109 -3.35 5.65 -16.19
C LEU A 109 -4.41 6.19 -17.16
N LYS A 110 -5.13 7.26 -16.77
CA LYS A 110 -6.11 7.90 -17.64
C LYS A 110 -5.50 8.42 -18.95
N ARG A 111 -4.30 9.03 -18.91
CA ARG A 111 -3.57 9.48 -20.12
C ARG A 111 -3.21 8.33 -21.07
N GLN A 112 -3.10 7.11 -20.54
CA GLN A 112 -2.87 5.90 -21.33
C GLN A 112 -4.16 5.20 -21.76
N ASN A 113 -5.33 5.85 -21.58
CA ASN A 113 -6.65 5.27 -21.82
C ASN A 113 -6.92 4.00 -21.01
N ILE A 114 -6.34 3.89 -19.81
CA ILE A 114 -6.59 2.79 -18.88
C ILE A 114 -7.65 3.24 -17.88
N GLU A 115 -8.82 2.59 -17.93
CA GLU A 115 -9.88 2.81 -16.94
C GLU A 115 -9.53 2.11 -15.62
N ALA A 116 -9.05 2.91 -14.66
CA ALA A 116 -8.73 2.45 -13.33
C ALA A 116 -9.81 2.80 -12.31
N ARG A 117 -10.02 1.91 -11.34
CA ARG A 117 -10.94 2.10 -10.21
C ARG A 117 -10.26 1.75 -8.89
N SER A 118 -10.56 2.52 -7.86
CA SER A 118 -10.01 2.35 -6.52
C SER A 118 -11.13 2.61 -5.52
N GLY A 119 -12.01 1.62 -5.36
CA GLY A 119 -13.31 1.72 -4.68
C GLY A 119 -13.35 2.65 -3.46
N ARG A 120 -13.21 2.09 -2.24
CA ARG A 120 -13.23 2.89 -1.00
C ARG A 120 -11.83 3.38 -0.64
N PHE A 121 -11.27 4.35 -1.34
CA PHE A 121 -9.89 4.79 -1.09
C PHE A 121 -9.75 5.85 0.02
N PRO A 122 -8.69 5.81 0.88
CA PRO A 122 -7.72 4.72 1.07
C PRO A 122 -8.15 3.74 2.17
N HIS A 123 -7.89 2.46 1.96
CA HIS A 123 -8.05 1.41 2.96
C HIS A 123 -7.04 0.28 2.73
N MET A 124 -6.78 -0.49 3.79
CA MET A 124 -6.00 -1.73 3.74
C MET A 124 -6.87 -2.87 4.24
N SER A 125 -7.04 -3.92 3.44
CA SER A 125 -7.71 -5.15 3.88
C SER A 125 -6.86 -5.88 4.91
N LEU A 126 -7.50 -6.38 5.97
CA LEU A 126 -6.85 -7.23 6.97
C LEU A 126 -7.23 -8.69 6.80
N PHE A 127 -8.53 -8.96 6.58
CA PHE A 127 -9.04 -10.32 6.46
C PHE A 127 -10.17 -10.39 5.44
N TYR A 128 -10.13 -11.41 4.59
CA TYR A 128 -11.27 -11.81 3.76
C TYR A 128 -11.97 -13.00 4.40
N LEU A 129 -13.28 -12.86 4.60
CA LEU A 129 -14.12 -13.88 5.21
C LEU A 129 -15.26 -14.20 4.26
N ASP A 130 -15.33 -15.47 3.88
CA ASP A 130 -16.48 -16.06 3.22
C ASP A 130 -17.42 -16.52 4.33
N GLU A 131 -18.28 -15.59 4.75
CA GLU A 131 -19.11 -15.67 5.96
C GLU A 131 -20.16 -16.78 5.83
N ALA A 132 -19.73 -18.02 6.05
CA ALA A 132 -20.59 -19.20 6.09
C ALA A 132 -21.44 -19.22 7.36
N THR A 133 -20.98 -18.57 8.44
CA THR A 133 -21.71 -18.39 9.69
C THR A 133 -22.06 -16.92 9.89
N PRO A 134 -23.34 -16.53 10.05
CA PRO A 134 -23.71 -15.14 10.28
C PRO A 134 -23.02 -14.53 11.51
N GLY A 135 -22.48 -13.32 11.37
CA GLY A 135 -21.83 -12.58 12.45
C GLY A 135 -20.33 -12.88 12.63
N GLU A 136 -19.75 -13.69 11.75
CA GLU A 136 -18.33 -14.09 11.76
C GLU A 136 -17.39 -12.88 11.75
N ARG A 137 -17.74 -11.85 10.96
CA ARG A 137 -16.94 -10.63 10.80
C ARG A 137 -16.94 -9.76 12.06
N GLN A 138 -18.10 -9.61 12.69
CA GLN A 138 -18.27 -8.88 13.95
C GLN A 138 -17.54 -9.61 15.08
N LEU A 139 -17.71 -10.92 15.17
CA LEU A 139 -17.03 -11.74 16.18
C LEU A 139 -15.50 -11.68 16.04
N LEU A 140 -14.97 -11.70 14.81
CA LEU A 140 -13.53 -11.53 14.59
C LEU A 140 -13.07 -10.16 15.10
N THR A 141 -13.82 -9.10 14.77
CA THR A 141 -13.52 -7.72 15.20
C THR A 141 -13.47 -7.59 16.72
N GLU A 142 -14.45 -8.13 17.44
CA GLU A 142 -14.49 -8.14 18.90
C GLU A 142 -13.29 -8.89 19.49
N ARG A 143 -12.92 -10.04 18.89
CA ARG A 143 -11.78 -10.84 19.35
C ARG A 143 -10.45 -10.13 19.15
N LEU A 144 -10.27 -9.43 18.03
CA LEU A 144 -9.07 -8.63 17.78
C LEU A 144 -8.92 -7.54 18.85
N ARG A 145 -10.01 -6.84 19.17
CA ARG A 145 -10.03 -5.82 20.24
C ARG A 145 -9.77 -6.41 21.63
N LYS A 146 -10.47 -7.49 21.98
CA LYS A 146 -10.33 -8.16 23.28
C LYS A 146 -8.91 -8.70 23.52
N ARG A 147 -8.22 -9.13 22.46
CA ARG A 147 -6.82 -9.56 22.53
C ARG A 147 -5.80 -8.42 22.47
N GLY A 148 -6.24 -7.18 22.33
CA GLY A 148 -5.35 -6.04 22.17
C GLY A 148 -4.61 -6.00 20.84
N LEU A 149 -5.04 -6.78 19.84
CA LEU A 149 -4.46 -6.77 18.49
C LEU A 149 -4.88 -5.52 17.69
N VAL A 150 -6.02 -4.92 18.07
CA VAL A 150 -6.47 -3.62 17.59
C VAL A 150 -6.87 -2.78 18.80
N THR A 151 -6.25 -1.62 18.96
CA THR A 151 -6.58 -0.69 20.06
C THR A 151 -6.97 0.67 19.49
N ASN A 152 -8.01 1.29 20.05
CA ASN A 152 -8.35 2.66 19.72
C ASN A 152 -7.39 3.63 20.43
N THR A 153 -7.11 4.75 19.77
CA THR A 153 -6.37 5.89 20.32
C THR A 153 -7.20 7.15 20.13
N ARG A 154 -6.70 8.30 20.61
CA ARG A 154 -7.36 9.59 20.38
C ARG A 154 -7.47 9.92 18.88
N ASP A 155 -6.46 9.57 18.09
CA ASP A 155 -6.29 10.04 16.72
C ASP A 155 -6.53 8.95 15.65
N GLY A 156 -6.80 7.71 16.06
CA GLY A 156 -7.00 6.59 15.16
C GLY A 156 -6.95 5.23 15.86
N ILE A 157 -6.36 4.24 15.22
CA ILE A 157 -6.13 2.90 15.80
C ILE A 157 -4.67 2.49 15.73
N LEU A 158 -4.26 1.61 16.63
CA LEU A 158 -3.00 0.87 16.52
C LEU A 158 -3.31 -0.58 16.16
N LEU A 159 -2.53 -1.12 15.23
CA LEU A 159 -2.47 -2.54 14.94
C LEU A 159 -1.27 -3.12 15.65
N HIS A 160 -1.46 -4.23 16.38
CA HIS A 160 -0.39 -4.86 17.13
C HIS A 160 -0.05 -6.22 16.56
N SER A 161 1.24 -6.53 16.50
CA SER A 161 1.74 -7.86 16.17
C SER A 161 2.97 -8.18 17.00
N ALA A 162 3.54 -9.37 16.81
CA ALA A 162 4.81 -9.76 17.44
C ALA A 162 5.84 -10.08 16.36
N ILE A 163 6.93 -9.31 16.29
CA ILE A 163 8.13 -9.65 15.50
C ILE A 163 9.16 -10.25 16.46
N ASP A 164 9.58 -11.48 16.18
CA ASP A 164 10.59 -12.22 16.96
C ASP A 164 10.34 -12.22 18.47
N GLY A 165 9.07 -12.29 18.86
CA GLY A 165 8.61 -12.25 20.24
C GLY A 165 8.47 -10.85 20.84
N ALA A 166 8.97 -9.81 20.16
CA ALA A 166 8.82 -8.42 20.58
C ALA A 166 7.50 -7.83 20.05
N PRO A 167 6.69 -7.19 20.90
CA PRO A 167 5.46 -6.53 20.47
C PRO A 167 5.79 -5.32 19.59
N VAL A 168 5.10 -5.20 18.46
CA VAL A 168 5.19 -4.07 17.54
C VAL A 168 3.82 -3.42 17.42
N SER A 169 3.75 -2.13 17.71
CA SER A 169 2.54 -1.32 17.56
C SER A 169 2.65 -0.42 16.34
N LEU A 170 1.73 -0.56 15.40
CA LEU A 170 1.72 0.16 14.14
C LEU A 170 0.53 1.13 14.08
N PRO A 171 0.76 2.45 14.12
CA PRO A 171 -0.28 3.46 13.86
C PRO A 171 -0.57 3.64 12.36
N GLY A 172 0.18 2.95 11.50
CA GLY A 172 0.24 3.19 10.07
C GLY A 172 1.45 2.48 9.45
N PHE A 173 1.79 2.85 8.23
CA PHE A 173 3.01 2.39 7.56
C PHE A 173 3.53 3.41 6.56
N ASP A 174 4.82 3.29 6.20
CA ASP A 174 5.46 4.08 5.15
C ASP A 174 5.42 3.33 3.83
N GLY A 175 4.80 3.95 2.81
CA GLY A 175 4.70 3.39 1.48
C GLY A 175 6.03 3.53 0.74
N GLN A 176 6.76 2.41 0.61
CA GLN A 176 8.11 2.39 0.01
C GLN A 176 8.15 1.69 -1.34
N GLU A 177 7.15 0.87 -1.68
CA GLU A 177 7.10 0.19 -2.96
C GLU A 177 5.71 0.30 -3.57
N ILE A 178 5.68 0.30 -4.91
CA ILE A 178 4.47 0.01 -5.67
C ILE A 178 4.65 -1.31 -6.38
N TRP A 179 3.73 -2.25 -6.15
CA TRP A 179 3.74 -3.56 -6.81
C TRP A 179 2.64 -3.62 -7.86
N LEU A 180 2.95 -4.21 -9.02
CA LEU A 180 1.96 -4.65 -9.98
C LEU A 180 1.58 -6.09 -9.66
N VAL A 181 0.29 -6.33 -9.46
CA VAL A 181 -0.22 -7.64 -9.10
C VAL A 181 -1.30 -8.09 -10.07
N ASP A 182 -1.16 -9.31 -10.58
CA ASP A 182 -2.21 -10.04 -11.26
C ASP A 182 -3.20 -10.56 -10.21
N CYS A 183 -4.42 -10.00 -10.23
CA CYS A 183 -5.51 -10.37 -9.34
C CYS A 183 -6.58 -11.19 -10.09
N THR A 184 -6.23 -11.82 -11.22
CA THR A 184 -7.10 -12.81 -11.88
C THR A 184 -7.17 -14.08 -11.05
N GLY A 185 -8.35 -14.71 -10.99
CA GLY A 185 -8.55 -15.92 -10.18
C GLY A 185 -8.79 -15.66 -8.68
N GLN A 186 -8.44 -16.65 -7.86
CA GLN A 186 -8.65 -16.63 -6.41
C GLN A 186 -7.56 -15.80 -5.71
N VAL A 187 -7.85 -15.26 -4.52
CA VAL A 187 -6.90 -14.43 -3.77
C VAL A 187 -5.57 -15.15 -3.50
N ALA A 188 -5.64 -16.44 -3.16
CA ALA A 188 -4.45 -17.26 -2.91
C ALA A 188 -3.58 -17.50 -4.15
N GLU A 189 -4.11 -17.21 -5.34
CA GLU A 189 -3.44 -17.39 -6.63
C GLU A 189 -2.90 -16.07 -7.19
N TRP A 190 -3.14 -14.94 -6.52
CA TRP A 190 -2.68 -13.63 -6.96
C TRP A 190 -1.15 -13.58 -7.04
N LYS A 191 -0.63 -12.97 -8.11
CA LYS A 191 0.81 -13.00 -8.43
C LYS A 191 1.38 -11.61 -8.54
N VAL A 192 2.47 -11.36 -7.82
CA VAL A 192 3.26 -10.15 -8.03
C VAL A 192 3.99 -10.30 -9.37
N LEU A 193 3.74 -9.38 -10.29
CA LEU A 193 4.35 -9.36 -11.61
C LEU A 193 5.62 -8.51 -11.63
N ASP A 194 5.61 -7.38 -10.93
CA ASP A 194 6.71 -6.42 -10.91
C ASP A 194 6.65 -5.55 -9.65
N LYS A 195 7.78 -4.95 -9.27
CA LYS A 195 7.96 -4.13 -8.08
C LYS A 195 8.79 -2.89 -8.41
N ARG A 196 8.36 -1.73 -7.90
CA ARG A 196 9.10 -0.48 -8.02
C ARG A 196 9.27 0.18 -6.66
N GLN A 197 10.52 0.46 -6.31
CA GLN A 197 10.86 1.26 -5.13
C GLN A 197 10.46 2.73 -5.35
N LEU A 198 9.91 3.33 -4.31
CA LEU A 198 9.69 4.77 -4.21
C LEU A 198 10.91 5.41 -3.54
N PRO A 199 11.26 6.66 -3.89
CA PRO A 199 12.35 7.35 -3.23
C PRO A 199 12.05 7.51 -1.73
N PRO A 200 13.07 7.54 -0.85
CA PRO A 200 12.85 7.78 0.57
C PRO A 200 12.22 9.16 0.81
N PRO A 201 11.36 9.32 1.84
CA PRO A 201 10.79 10.62 2.19
C PRO A 201 11.89 11.66 2.42
N GLY A 202 11.88 12.76 1.67
CA GLY A 202 12.79 13.89 1.87
C GLY A 202 14.03 13.95 0.97
N LEU A 203 14.27 12.96 0.12
CA LEU A 203 15.26 13.07 -0.97
C LEU A 203 14.62 13.79 -2.16
N ARG A 204 14.62 15.13 -2.11
CA ARG A 204 14.38 15.93 -3.32
C ARG A 204 15.47 15.58 -4.33
N HIS A 205 15.08 15.20 -5.54
CA HIS A 205 16.00 15.16 -6.67
C HIS A 205 16.66 16.53 -6.78
N TYR A 206 17.96 16.61 -6.48
CA TYR A 206 18.80 17.64 -7.08
C TYR A 206 18.81 17.31 -8.57
N ASP A 207 17.97 18.00 -9.33
CA ASP A 207 18.10 18.04 -10.77
C ASP A 207 19.55 18.42 -11.09
N GLN A 208 20.20 17.58 -11.89
CA GLN A 208 21.49 17.91 -12.48
C GLN A 208 21.32 19.21 -13.26
N ALA A 209 21.94 20.28 -12.76
CA ALA A 209 22.09 21.49 -13.52
C ALA A 209 22.75 21.14 -14.88
N PRO A 210 22.30 21.70 -16.00
CA PRO A 210 22.94 21.46 -17.28
C PRO A 210 24.40 21.90 -17.19
N ALA A 211 25.29 21.02 -17.63
CA ALA A 211 26.71 21.31 -17.75
C ALA A 211 26.87 22.62 -18.53
N GLN A 212 27.37 23.66 -17.86
CA GLN A 212 27.86 24.84 -18.54
C GLN A 212 29.02 24.40 -19.42
N THR A 213 28.79 24.44 -20.72
CA THR A 213 29.83 24.40 -21.75
C THR A 213 30.82 25.52 -21.47
N ALA A 214 32.01 25.14 -21.01
CA ALA A 214 33.16 26.03 -20.99
C ALA A 214 33.63 26.23 -22.44
N GLU A 215 33.07 27.23 -23.11
CA GLU A 215 33.69 27.77 -24.31
C GLU A 215 34.88 28.65 -23.94
N SER A 216 35.96 28.39 -24.66
CA SER A 216 37.23 29.09 -24.69
C SER A 216 37.09 30.60 -24.88
N GLY A 217 37.76 31.38 -24.03
CA GLY A 217 37.92 32.81 -24.21
C GLY A 217 39.31 33.27 -23.77
N SER A 218 40.32 33.00 -24.60
CA SER A 218 41.63 33.64 -24.53
C SER A 218 41.49 35.14 -24.81
N GLY A 219 41.79 36.00 -23.83
CA GLY A 219 41.51 37.43 -23.96
C GLY A 219 42.38 38.32 -23.07
N LYS A 220 43.64 38.47 -23.47
CA LYS A 220 44.55 39.63 -23.34
C LYS A 220 44.37 40.59 -22.14
N TRP A 221 45.40 40.59 -21.30
CA TRP A 221 45.75 41.65 -20.36
C TRP A 221 46.12 42.94 -21.11
N TRP A 222 45.50 44.06 -20.74
CA TRP A 222 46.03 45.40 -21.06
C TRP A 222 46.41 46.12 -19.76
N ARG A 223 47.69 46.47 -19.67
CA ARG A 223 48.20 47.54 -18.80
C ARG A 223 47.74 48.87 -19.38
N PHE A 224 47.24 49.77 -18.54
CA PHE A 224 47.51 51.20 -18.71
C PHE A 224 47.74 51.85 -17.34
N ARG A 225 48.84 52.61 -17.28
CA ARG A 225 49.25 53.52 -16.21
C ARG A 225 49.13 54.94 -16.79
N LYS A 226 49.00 55.91 -15.88
CA LYS A 226 49.02 57.38 -16.00
C LYS A 226 47.62 58.00 -16.18
N ASP A 227 47.25 59.04 -15.44
CA ASP A 227 48.07 60.03 -14.70
C ASP A 227 47.91 60.01 -13.17
#